data_AF-A0A2D6MBE1-F1
#
_entry.id   AF-A0A2D6MBE1-F1
#
_cell.length_a   1.000
_cell.length_b   1.000
_cell.length_c   1.000
_cell.angle_alpha   90.00
_cell.angle_beta   90.00
_cell.angle_gamma   90.00
#
_symmetry.space_group_name_H-M   'P 1'
#
loop_
_entity.id
_entity.type
_entity.pdbx_description
1 polymer ?
#
loop_
_entity_poly.entity_id
_entity_poly.type
_entity_poly.pdbx_seq_one_letter_code
_entity_poly.pdbx_strand_id
1 'polypeptide(L)'
;MSKLHEKISINTFSIEDIDISGIESVVSSLPTNGIVDANIAERGLLHTLEGQNLCQEKIVQIDRWINFLESEKNKAWSKAALHKAKDAGFKTVKDKEWHAQADDDYIESCNQLSLAKACKKWLENKTSYFSGWHYALKTFLRRDYSVENASSVGYNSSVGESQPFPTKSTKVDDFGGDIDDIDWG
;
A
#
# COMPACT_ATOMS: atom_id res chain seq x y z
N MET A 1 15.38 -30.47 -12.60
CA MET A 1 15.04 -29.13 -13.14
C MET A 1 13.53 -28.97 -13.04
N SER A 2 13.04 -28.17 -12.09
CA SER A 2 11.60 -27.92 -11.95
C SER A 2 11.09 -27.13 -13.15
N LYS A 3 9.94 -27.53 -13.71
CA LYS A 3 9.40 -26.92 -14.93
C LYS A 3 8.86 -25.52 -14.61
N LEU A 4 8.94 -24.59 -15.57
CA LEU A 4 8.55 -23.18 -15.35
C LEU A 4 7.11 -23.03 -14.84
N HIS A 5 6.20 -23.91 -15.27
CA HIS A 5 4.81 -23.93 -14.80
C HIS A 5 4.64 -24.40 -13.36
N GLU A 6 5.56 -25.21 -12.82
CA GLU A 6 5.55 -25.60 -11.40
C GLU A 6 5.97 -24.44 -10.51
N LYS A 7 6.88 -23.56 -10.98
CA LYS A 7 7.26 -22.33 -10.27
C LYS A 7 6.18 -21.24 -10.30
N ILE A 8 5.26 -21.32 -11.27
CA ILE A 8 4.12 -20.39 -11.44
C ILE A 8 2.82 -21.03 -10.91
N SER A 9 2.91 -22.23 -10.32
CA SER A 9 1.74 -22.98 -9.85
C SER A 9 1.11 -22.28 -8.65
N ILE A 10 -0.08 -21.73 -8.90
CA ILE A 10 -0.93 -21.10 -7.88
C ILE A 10 -1.45 -22.15 -6.88
N ASN A 11 -1.49 -23.43 -7.26
CA ASN A 11 -2.07 -24.51 -6.46
C ASN A 11 -1.34 -24.83 -5.15
N THR A 12 -0.18 -24.22 -4.91
CA THR A 12 0.67 -24.46 -3.73
C THR A 12 0.92 -23.20 -2.91
N PHE A 13 0.22 -22.11 -3.23
CA PHE A 13 0.39 -20.83 -2.57
C PHE A 13 -0.50 -20.75 -1.32
N SER A 14 0.10 -20.58 -0.14
CA SER A 14 -0.61 -20.12 1.06
C SER A 14 -0.31 -18.65 1.32
N ILE A 15 -1.28 -17.94 1.90
CA ILE A 15 -1.07 -16.55 2.35
C ILE A 15 -0.01 -16.51 3.47
N GLU A 16 0.11 -17.59 4.23
CA GLU A 16 1.12 -17.75 5.28
C GLU A 16 2.54 -17.88 4.72
N ASP A 17 2.69 -18.22 3.44
CA ASP A 17 3.99 -18.34 2.76
C ASP A 17 4.46 -17.02 2.13
N ILE A 18 3.67 -15.94 2.26
CA ILE A 18 4.05 -14.63 1.74
C ILE A 18 5.21 -14.10 2.59
N ASP A 19 6.41 -14.15 2.01
CA ASP A 19 7.58 -13.56 2.61
C ASP A 19 7.44 -12.03 2.69
N ILE A 20 7.36 -11.52 3.92
CA ILE A 20 7.29 -10.10 4.27
C ILE A 20 8.62 -9.55 4.82
N SER A 21 9.67 -10.37 4.90
CA SER A 21 10.96 -10.00 5.52
C SER A 21 11.58 -8.75 4.90
N GLY A 22 11.48 -8.59 3.57
CA GLY A 22 11.94 -7.39 2.88
C GLY A 22 11.18 -6.13 3.31
N ILE A 23 9.87 -6.22 3.51
CA ILE A 23 9.04 -5.09 3.97
C ILE A 23 9.43 -4.73 5.41
N GLU A 24 9.62 -5.73 6.28
CA GLU A 24 10.03 -5.51 7.68
C GLU A 24 11.42 -4.90 7.79
N SER A 25 12.35 -5.35 6.94
CA SER A 25 13.69 -4.77 6.85
C SER A 25 13.63 -3.28 6.51
N VAL A 26 12.83 -2.91 5.51
CA VAL A 26 12.63 -1.50 5.14
C VAL A 26 12.00 -0.71 6.31
N VAL A 27 10.97 -1.24 6.97
CA VAL A 27 10.35 -0.58 8.13
C VAL A 27 11.37 -0.34 9.24
N SER A 28 12.24 -1.32 9.52
CA SER A 28 13.28 -1.21 10.55
C SER A 28 14.37 -0.19 10.22
N SER A 29 14.58 0.10 8.93
CA SER A 29 15.55 1.09 8.46
C SER A 29 15.05 2.53 8.55
N LEU A 30 13.73 2.72 8.72
CA LEU A 30 13.15 4.06 8.84
C LEU A 30 13.48 4.65 10.22
N PRO A 31 13.67 5.98 10.31
CA PRO A 31 14.00 6.63 11.56
C PRO A 31 12.87 6.45 12.58
N THR A 32 13.17 5.77 13.68
CA THR A 32 12.25 5.59 14.82
C THR A 32 12.26 6.78 15.77
N ASN A 33 13.32 7.59 15.70
CA ASN A 33 13.58 8.71 16.59
C ASN A 33 13.41 9.99 15.77
N GLY A 34 12.81 11.04 16.32
CA GLY A 34 12.55 12.30 15.60
C GLY A 34 13.80 13.10 15.17
N ILE A 35 14.99 12.51 15.29
CA ILE A 35 16.25 13.07 14.83
C ILE A 35 16.47 12.57 13.41
N VAL A 36 16.22 13.44 12.43
CA VAL A 36 16.43 13.17 11.01
C VAL A 36 17.42 14.23 10.52
N ASP A 37 18.51 13.79 9.89
CA ASP A 37 19.43 14.66 9.14
C ASP A 37 19.19 14.51 7.64
N ALA A 38 19.81 15.36 6.83
CA ALA A 38 19.64 15.34 5.37
C ALA A 38 20.04 13.99 4.74
N ASN A 39 21.13 13.36 5.19
CA ASN A 39 21.58 12.08 4.65
C ASN A 39 20.61 10.93 5.00
N ILE A 40 20.09 10.93 6.23
CA ILE A 40 19.08 9.97 6.70
C ILE A 40 17.79 10.17 5.90
N ALA A 41 17.39 11.43 5.65
CA ALA A 41 16.19 11.72 4.88
C ALA A 41 16.30 11.27 3.42
N GLU A 42 17.44 11.51 2.76
CA GLU A 42 17.66 11.07 1.38
C GLU A 42 17.66 9.55 1.25
N ARG A 43 18.36 8.84 2.15
CA ARG A 43 18.34 7.37 2.18
C ARG A 43 16.94 6.86 2.49
N GLY A 44 16.23 7.49 3.42
CA GLY A 44 14.85 7.15 3.76
C GLY A 44 13.89 7.33 2.58
N LEU A 45 14.10 8.32 1.70
CA LEU A 45 13.31 8.46 0.47
C LEU A 45 13.49 7.27 -0.47
N LEU A 46 14.71 6.76 -0.63
CA LEU A 46 14.96 5.56 -1.44
C LEU A 46 14.33 4.32 -0.81
N HIS A 47 14.50 4.14 0.49
CA HIS A 47 13.91 3.00 1.21
C HIS A 47 12.39 3.01 1.20
N THR A 48 11.74 4.18 1.31
CA THR A 48 10.27 4.27 1.22
C THR A 48 9.75 3.86 -0.16
N LEU A 49 10.44 4.23 -1.24
CA LEU A 49 10.09 3.79 -2.60
C LEU A 49 10.31 2.28 -2.78
N GLU A 50 11.41 1.76 -2.26
CA GLU A 50 11.69 0.31 -2.25
C GLU A 50 10.60 -0.46 -1.48
N GLY A 51 10.21 0.02 -0.30
CA GLY A 51 9.12 -0.54 0.49
C GLY A 51 7.77 -0.54 -0.24
N GLN A 52 7.46 0.55 -0.96
CA GLN A 52 6.26 0.62 -1.80
C GLN A 52 6.29 -0.42 -2.92
N ASN A 53 7.42 -0.56 -3.62
CA ASN A 53 7.57 -1.56 -4.69
C ASN A 53 7.39 -2.98 -4.17
N LEU A 54 8.00 -3.30 -3.02
CA LEU A 54 7.84 -4.61 -2.37
C LEU A 54 6.38 -4.87 -1.99
N CYS A 55 5.68 -3.89 -1.41
CA CYS A 55 4.26 -4.03 -1.12
C CYS A 55 3.43 -4.26 -2.39
N GLN A 56 3.68 -3.51 -3.46
CA GLN A 56 2.96 -3.66 -4.73
C GLN A 56 3.18 -5.02 -5.37
N GLU A 57 4.41 -5.54 -5.35
CA GLU A 57 4.70 -6.88 -5.88
C GLU A 57 3.87 -7.95 -5.15
N LYS A 58 3.82 -7.88 -3.81
CA LYS A 58 3.02 -8.82 -3.00
C LYS A 58 1.52 -8.64 -3.22
N ILE A 59 1.02 -7.42 -3.37
CA ILE A 59 -0.39 -7.15 -3.70
C ILE A 59 -0.78 -7.85 -5.00
N VAL A 60 0.05 -7.78 -6.04
CA VAL A 60 -0.22 -8.46 -7.32
C VAL A 60 -0.30 -9.99 -7.15
N GLN A 61 0.55 -10.57 -6.31
CA GLN A 61 0.50 -12.00 -6.00
C GLN A 61 -0.81 -12.38 -5.29
N ILE A 62 -1.20 -11.58 -4.28
CA ILE A 62 -2.45 -11.79 -3.56
C ILE A 62 -3.67 -11.60 -4.46
N ASP A 63 -3.67 -10.62 -5.37
CA ASP A 63 -4.78 -10.40 -6.30
C ASP A 63 -5.00 -11.59 -7.23
N ARG A 64 -3.92 -12.21 -7.72
CA ARG A 64 -4.01 -13.46 -8.47
C ARG A 64 -4.61 -14.58 -7.63
N TRP A 65 -4.23 -14.66 -6.36
CA TRP A 65 -4.76 -15.65 -5.43
C TRP A 65 -6.23 -15.42 -5.07
N ILE A 66 -6.65 -14.17 -4.86
CA ILE A 66 -8.05 -13.81 -4.62
C ILE A 66 -8.93 -14.26 -5.80
N ASN A 67 -8.49 -14.00 -7.04
CA ASN A 67 -9.24 -14.43 -8.23
C ASN A 67 -9.36 -15.96 -8.33
N PHE A 68 -8.31 -16.68 -7.94
CA PHE A 68 -8.33 -18.14 -7.86
C PHE A 68 -9.32 -18.62 -6.78
N LEU A 69 -9.27 -18.05 -5.57
CA LEU A 69 -10.17 -18.39 -4.47
C LEU A 69 -11.64 -18.04 -4.78
N GLU A 70 -11.90 -16.95 -5.49
CA GLU A 70 -13.25 -16.61 -5.96
C GLU A 70 -13.80 -17.68 -6.92
N SER A 71 -12.93 -18.24 -7.77
CA SER A 71 -13.28 -19.33 -8.67
C SER A 71 -13.55 -20.64 -7.90
N GLU A 72 -12.71 -21.00 -6.94
CA GLU A 72 -12.91 -22.19 -6.10
C GLU A 72 -14.16 -22.05 -5.22
N LYS A 73 -14.43 -20.88 -4.63
CA LYS A 73 -15.67 -20.60 -3.89
C LYS A 73 -16.91 -20.85 -4.76
N ASN A 74 -16.92 -20.35 -5.99
CA ASN A 74 -18.05 -20.52 -6.92
C ASN A 74 -18.24 -21.98 -7.34
N LYS A 75 -17.14 -22.72 -7.48
CA LYS A 75 -17.14 -24.15 -7.77
C LYS A 75 -17.64 -24.96 -6.58
N ALA A 76 -17.19 -24.66 -5.36
CA ALA A 76 -17.67 -25.27 -4.12
C ALA A 76 -19.18 -25.04 -3.93
N TRP A 77 -19.62 -23.79 -4.10
CA TRP A 77 -21.04 -23.42 -4.07
C TRP A 77 -21.87 -24.24 -5.07
N SER A 78 -21.42 -24.29 -6.32
CA SER A 78 -22.13 -25.02 -7.38
C SER A 78 -22.19 -26.53 -7.09
N LYS A 79 -21.10 -27.11 -6.58
CA LYS A 79 -21.04 -28.52 -6.18
C LYS A 79 -21.98 -28.82 -5.01
N ALA A 80 -22.03 -27.94 -4.01
CA ALA A 80 -22.90 -28.07 -2.86
C ALA A 80 -24.38 -27.93 -3.24
N ALA A 81 -24.74 -26.92 -4.02
CA ALA A 81 -26.12 -26.62 -4.41
C ALA A 81 -26.72 -27.61 -5.42
N LEU A 82 -25.90 -28.12 -6.37
CA LEU A 82 -26.40 -28.97 -7.47
C LEU A 82 -26.28 -30.47 -7.18
N HIS A 83 -25.16 -30.88 -6.56
CA HIS A 83 -24.86 -32.30 -6.36
C HIS A 83 -25.15 -32.71 -4.92
N LYS A 84 -24.44 -32.15 -3.93
CA LYS A 84 -24.59 -32.57 -2.53
C LYS A 84 -26.02 -32.37 -2.00
N ALA A 85 -26.66 -31.24 -2.31
CA ALA A 85 -28.02 -30.98 -1.89
C ALA A 85 -29.05 -31.90 -2.58
N LYS A 86 -28.79 -32.33 -3.82
CA LYS A 86 -29.62 -33.33 -4.52
C LYS A 86 -29.48 -34.70 -3.87
N ASP A 87 -28.26 -35.10 -3.54
CA ASP A 87 -27.95 -36.37 -2.90
C ASP A 87 -28.51 -36.44 -1.46
N ALA A 88 -28.54 -35.32 -0.75
CA ALA A 88 -29.19 -35.17 0.56
C ALA A 88 -30.73 -35.09 0.49
N GLY A 89 -31.32 -35.11 -0.72
CA GLY A 89 -32.77 -35.17 -0.91
C GLY A 89 -33.51 -33.84 -0.88
N PHE A 90 -32.81 -32.69 -0.89
CA PHE A 90 -33.44 -31.37 -0.92
C PHE A 90 -34.04 -31.09 -2.30
N LYS A 91 -35.35 -30.84 -2.34
CA LYS A 91 -36.11 -30.66 -3.59
C LYS A 91 -36.34 -29.19 -3.96
N THR A 92 -36.47 -28.30 -2.98
CA THR A 92 -36.74 -26.88 -3.24
C THR A 92 -35.45 -26.12 -3.50
N VAL A 93 -35.53 -25.03 -4.27
CA VAL A 93 -34.37 -24.16 -4.57
C VAL A 93 -33.81 -23.56 -3.28
N LYS A 94 -34.69 -23.13 -2.37
CA LYS A 94 -34.31 -22.49 -1.11
C LYS A 94 -33.58 -23.42 -0.16
N ASP A 95 -34.00 -24.69 -0.06
CA ASP A 95 -33.32 -25.67 0.79
C ASP A 95 -31.93 -26.02 0.24
N LYS A 96 -31.77 -26.05 -1.10
CA LYS A 96 -30.46 -26.25 -1.73
C LYS A 96 -29.51 -25.09 -1.49
N GLU A 97 -30.02 -23.85 -1.48
CA GLU A 97 -29.23 -22.67 -1.14
C GLU A 97 -28.78 -22.68 0.32
N TRP A 98 -29.68 -23.01 1.26
CA TRP A 98 -29.31 -23.16 2.67
C TRP A 98 -28.29 -24.27 2.89
N HIS A 99 -28.44 -25.41 2.21
CA HIS A 99 -27.46 -26.48 2.26
C HIS A 99 -26.10 -26.05 1.70
N ALA A 100 -26.09 -25.28 0.60
CA ALA A 100 -24.84 -24.79 0.02
C ALA A 100 -24.14 -23.74 0.89
N GLN A 101 -24.89 -22.92 1.64
CA GLN A 101 -24.32 -21.96 2.60
C GLN A 101 -23.72 -22.65 3.82
N ALA A 102 -24.28 -23.80 4.22
CA ALA A 102 -23.81 -24.59 5.34
C ALA A 102 -22.74 -25.63 4.97
N ASP A 103 -22.36 -25.72 3.70
CA ASP A 103 -21.37 -26.71 3.23
C ASP A 103 -19.95 -26.33 3.68
N ASP A 104 -19.25 -27.28 4.30
CA ASP A 104 -17.92 -27.05 4.87
C ASP A 104 -16.90 -26.58 3.81
N ASP A 105 -16.91 -27.18 2.61
CA ASP A 105 -16.00 -26.80 1.50
C ASP A 105 -16.22 -25.34 1.06
N TYR A 106 -17.49 -24.90 1.06
CA TYR A 106 -17.86 -23.52 0.72
C TYR A 106 -17.43 -22.54 1.82
N ILE A 107 -17.66 -22.89 3.08
CA ILE A 107 -17.27 -22.09 4.24
C ILE A 107 -15.75 -21.93 4.30
N GLU A 108 -15.00 -23.02 4.09
CA GLU A 108 -13.54 -23.00 4.05
C GLU A 108 -13.02 -22.06 2.94
N SER A 109 -13.57 -22.17 1.73
CA SER A 109 -13.23 -21.28 0.62
C SER A 109 -13.54 -19.81 0.93
N CYS A 110 -14.63 -19.53 1.65
CA CYS A 110 -14.99 -18.18 2.08
C CYS A 110 -14.02 -17.64 3.14
N ASN A 111 -13.58 -18.48 4.08
CA ASN A 111 -12.61 -18.12 5.10
C ASN A 111 -11.24 -17.77 4.48
N GLN A 112 -10.74 -18.62 3.59
CA GLN A 112 -9.49 -18.38 2.87
C GLN A 112 -9.54 -17.09 2.05
N LEU A 113 -10.66 -16.84 1.36
CA LEU A 113 -10.88 -15.62 0.60
C LEU A 113 -10.92 -14.37 1.49
N SER A 114 -11.54 -14.46 2.67
CA SER A 114 -11.60 -13.37 3.63
C SER A 114 -10.20 -13.05 4.18
N LEU A 115 -9.40 -14.07 4.47
CA LEU A 115 -8.01 -13.93 4.89
C LEU A 115 -7.15 -13.28 3.79
N ALA A 116 -7.34 -13.68 2.52
CA ALA A 116 -6.64 -13.09 1.38
C ALA A 116 -6.94 -11.59 1.25
N LYS A 117 -8.21 -11.20 1.36
CA LYS A 117 -8.65 -9.80 1.30
C LYS A 117 -8.11 -8.99 2.48
N ALA A 118 -8.09 -9.56 3.69
CA ALA A 118 -7.49 -8.92 4.86
C ALA A 118 -5.97 -8.70 4.67
N CYS A 119 -5.25 -9.69 4.15
CA CYS A 119 -3.83 -9.59 3.85
C CYS A 119 -3.54 -8.51 2.79
N LYS A 120 -4.31 -8.47 1.70
CA LYS A 120 -4.24 -7.37 0.71
C LYS A 120 -4.42 -6.03 1.38
N LYS A 121 -5.44 -5.89 2.25
CA LYS A 121 -5.72 -4.61 2.92
C LYS A 121 -4.57 -4.17 3.83
N TRP A 122 -3.92 -5.12 4.50
CA TRP A 122 -2.73 -4.85 5.29
C TRP A 122 -1.57 -4.30 4.43
N LEU A 123 -1.31 -4.89 3.25
CA LEU A 123 -0.29 -4.39 2.33
C LEU A 123 -0.62 -3.02 1.74
N GLU A 124 -1.89 -2.74 1.42
CA GLU A 124 -2.34 -1.40 1.02
C GLU A 124 -2.06 -0.37 2.12
N ASN A 125 -2.41 -0.70 3.36
CA ASN A 125 -2.14 0.18 4.51
C ASN A 125 -0.63 0.40 4.71
N LYS A 126 0.20 -0.62 4.48
CA LYS A 126 1.67 -0.49 4.50
C LYS A 126 2.21 0.38 3.37
N THR A 127 1.62 0.29 2.18
CA THR A 127 1.96 1.18 1.07
C THR A 127 1.67 2.64 1.43
N SER A 128 0.49 2.91 2.01
CA SER A 128 0.12 4.24 2.51
C SER A 128 1.05 4.74 3.62
N TYR A 129 1.50 3.85 4.51
CA TYR A 129 2.50 4.17 5.54
C TYR A 129 3.83 4.64 4.93
N PHE A 130 4.34 3.91 3.92
CA PHE A 130 5.56 4.34 3.21
C PHE A 130 5.36 5.64 2.45
N SER A 131 4.19 5.86 1.84
CA SER A 131 3.84 7.14 1.21
C SER A 131 3.89 8.30 2.22
N GLY A 132 3.30 8.12 3.40
CA GLY A 132 3.33 9.13 4.46
C GLY A 132 4.75 9.50 4.88
N TRP A 133 5.61 8.49 5.09
CA TRP A 133 7.03 8.72 5.36
C TRP A 133 7.75 9.41 4.21
N HIS A 134 7.49 9.00 2.97
CA HIS A 134 8.10 9.60 1.79
C HIS A 134 7.81 11.10 1.71
N TYR A 135 6.54 11.50 1.91
CA TYR A 135 6.17 12.91 1.92
C TYR A 135 6.77 13.68 3.11
N ALA A 136 6.84 13.07 4.30
CA ALA A 136 7.46 13.69 5.46
C ALA A 136 8.95 13.99 5.23
N LEU A 137 9.69 13.01 4.72
CA LEU A 137 11.12 13.15 4.42
C LEU A 137 11.37 14.15 3.29
N LYS A 138 10.54 14.13 2.25
CA LYS A 138 10.61 15.10 1.14
C LYS A 138 10.38 16.54 1.63
N THR A 139 9.42 16.72 2.53
CA THR A 139 9.13 18.04 3.13
C THR A 139 10.28 18.52 4.01
N PHE A 140 10.86 17.61 4.81
CA PHE A 140 12.04 17.89 5.63
C PHE A 140 13.21 18.38 4.77
N LEU A 141 13.58 17.64 3.72
CA LEU A 141 14.67 18.03 2.82
C LEU A 141 14.41 19.36 2.12
N ARG A 142 13.17 19.60 1.66
CA ARG A 142 12.83 20.89 1.02
C ARG A 142 13.04 22.06 1.99
N ARG A 143 12.69 21.89 3.26
CA ARG A 143 12.91 22.91 4.29
C ARG A 143 14.39 23.15 4.53
N ASP A 144 15.17 22.09 4.75
CA ASP A 144 16.59 22.20 5.06
C ASP A 144 17.38 22.80 3.89
N TYR A 145 17.10 22.37 2.65
CA TYR A 145 17.68 23.00 1.45
C TYR A 145 17.28 24.47 1.27
N SER A 146 16.05 24.84 1.66
CA SER A 146 15.63 26.25 1.64
C SER A 146 16.39 27.09 2.67
N VAL A 147 16.68 26.53 3.85
CA VAL A 147 17.48 27.18 4.90
C VAL A 147 18.94 27.32 4.46
N GLU A 148 19.53 26.28 3.85
CA GLU A 148 20.88 26.35 3.27
C GLU A 148 20.96 27.43 2.19
N ASN A 149 19.99 27.48 1.28
CA ASN A 149 19.92 28.50 0.23
C ASN A 149 19.71 29.91 0.79
N ALA A 150 18.93 30.09 1.86
CA ALA A 150 18.76 31.38 2.51
C ALA A 150 20.03 31.83 3.27
N SER A 151 20.76 30.87 3.85
CA SER A 151 22.00 31.14 4.60
C SER A 151 23.18 31.51 3.70
N SER A 152 23.23 31.01 2.47
CA SER A 152 24.28 31.35 1.49
C SER A 152 24.15 32.75 0.90
N VAL A 153 22.94 33.34 0.93
CA VAL A 153 22.68 34.73 0.50
C VAL A 153 23.15 35.76 1.55
N GLY A 154 23.38 35.35 2.81
CA GLY A 154 23.70 36.26 3.91
C GLY A 154 25.19 36.52 4.19
N TYR A 155 26.12 35.69 3.69
CA TYR A 155 27.53 35.76 4.09
C TYR A 155 28.51 36.23 3.01
N ASN A 156 28.04 36.51 1.78
CA ASN A 156 28.85 37.11 0.71
C ASN A 156 28.43 38.54 0.34
N SER A 157 27.64 39.21 1.17
CA SER A 157 27.48 40.67 1.11
C SER A 157 28.65 41.31 1.86
N SER A 158 29.74 41.52 1.12
CA SER A 158 30.81 42.42 1.51
C SER A 158 30.25 43.80 1.87
N VAL A 159 30.46 44.20 3.13
CA VAL A 159 30.71 45.56 3.62
C VAL A 159 30.43 46.67 2.58
N GLY A 160 29.24 47.28 2.64
CA GLY A 160 28.93 48.48 1.88
C GLY A 160 27.44 48.74 1.76
N GLU A 161 26.98 49.80 2.42
CA GLU A 161 25.65 50.42 2.32
C GLU A 161 24.49 49.73 3.05
N SER A 162 24.23 50.24 4.26
CA SER A 162 22.96 50.15 4.96
C SER A 162 21.80 50.64 4.08
N GLN A 163 21.03 49.72 3.50
CA GLN A 163 19.70 50.05 3.01
C GLN A 163 18.67 49.93 4.15
N PRO A 164 17.77 50.91 4.30
CA PRO A 164 16.78 50.91 5.37
C PRO A 164 15.72 49.83 5.13
N PHE A 165 15.19 49.29 6.22
CA PHE A 165 14.11 48.30 6.21
C PHE A 165 12.92 48.74 5.34
N PRO A 166 12.38 47.86 4.47
CA PRO A 166 11.20 48.18 3.69
C PRO A 166 9.99 48.24 4.61
N THR A 167 9.53 49.46 4.88
CA THR A 167 8.23 49.75 5.49
C THR A 167 7.21 49.95 4.36
N LYS A 168 6.54 48.87 3.94
CA LYS A 168 5.11 48.82 3.57
C LYS A 168 4.74 47.53 2.85
N SER A 169 3.56 47.02 3.21
CA SER A 169 2.86 45.91 2.58
C SER A 169 2.75 46.10 1.08
N THR A 170 3.38 45.21 0.31
CA THR A 170 3.10 45.07 -1.12
C THR A 170 2.15 43.89 -1.27
N LYS A 171 1.01 44.15 -1.88
CA LYS A 171 -0.04 43.17 -2.17
C LYS A 171 0.54 42.01 -2.97
N VAL A 172 0.15 40.81 -2.57
CA VAL A 172 0.32 39.58 -3.35
C VAL A 172 -0.79 39.59 -4.39
N ASP A 173 -0.46 39.96 -5.63
CA ASP A 173 -1.35 39.77 -6.78
C ASP A 173 -0.75 38.65 -7.65
N ASP A 174 -1.33 37.46 -7.47
CA ASP A 174 -1.78 36.55 -8.52
C ASP A 174 -0.74 35.97 -9.51
N PHE A 175 -0.20 34.80 -9.18
CA PHE A 175 0.08 33.76 -10.18
C PHE A 175 -0.80 32.56 -9.86
N GLY A 176 -2.03 32.64 -10.37
CA GLY A 176 -3.09 31.67 -10.22
C GLY A 176 -2.70 30.25 -10.64
N GLY A 177 -3.25 29.33 -9.85
CA GLY A 177 -3.20 27.89 -10.01
C GLY A 177 -3.93 27.28 -8.83
N ASP A 178 -5.25 27.48 -8.79
CA ASP A 178 -6.17 26.87 -7.84
C ASP A 178 -5.94 25.35 -7.81
N ILE A 179 -5.54 24.85 -6.63
CA ILE A 179 -5.49 23.42 -6.29
C ILE A 179 -6.62 23.06 -5.32
N ASP A 180 -7.56 23.96 -5.10
CA ASP A 180 -8.77 23.71 -4.32
C ASP A 180 -9.91 23.32 -5.25
N ASP A 181 -9.81 22.12 -5.83
CA ASP A 181 -10.95 21.33 -6.36
C ASP A 181 -10.47 19.91 -6.67
N ILE A 182 -10.07 19.16 -5.63
CA ILE A 182 -10.08 17.70 -5.70
C ILE A 182 -11.14 17.19 -4.73
N ASP A 183 -12.33 17.03 -5.27
CA ASP A 183 -13.41 16.22 -4.73
C ASP A 183 -12.93 14.77 -4.63
N TRP A 184 -12.72 14.31 -3.39
CA TRP A 184 -12.54 12.90 -3.06
C TRP A 184 -13.80 12.47 -2.31
N GLY A 185 -14.69 11.81 -3.05
CA GLY A 185 -15.97 11.31 -2.55
C GLY A 185 -15.91 10.44 -1.30
#